data_AF-A0A914Z3Q2-F1
#
_entry.id   AF-A0A914Z3Q2-F1
#
_cell.length_a   1.000
_cell.length_b   1.000
_cell.length_c   1.000
_cell.angle_alpha   90.00
_cell.angle_beta   90.00
_cell.angle_gamma   90.00
#
_symmetry.space_group_name_H-M   'P 1'
#
loop_
_entity.id
_entity.type
_entity.pdbx_description
1 polymer ?
#
loop_
_entity_poly.entity_id
_entity_poly.type
_entity_poly.pdbx_seq_one_letter_code
_entity_poly.pdbx_strand_id
1 'polypeptide(L)'
;MPWATIKMMLVDWLYLAALGIGMALLSMAMDQMIEYMQTFQMLLMTLAGRSGSSGYDYLFTYLSWLGYTELLVICSAMFVHYVAPQAIGSGIPEMKTILRGVILKDYLTFRTLISKVVGLTLSLGSGIPIGKMGPMVHMAAIVANLLSNLAENFEGAYGNESRKAEMLAAGCAVGVRRDSPARFH
;
A
#
# COMPACT_ATOMS: atom_id res chain seq x y z
N MET A 1 -5.43 36.60 19.97
CA MET A 1 -5.25 35.90 18.67
C MET A 1 -4.17 34.81 18.61
N PRO A 2 -3.24 34.58 19.57
CA PRO A 2 -2.28 33.46 19.47
C PRO A 2 -2.88 32.09 19.86
N TRP A 3 -3.92 32.06 20.68
CA TRP A 3 -4.52 30.81 21.18
C TRP A 3 -5.23 29.98 20.10
N ALA A 4 -5.84 30.63 19.11
CA ALA A 4 -6.46 29.93 17.99
C ALA A 4 -5.41 29.26 17.08
N THR A 5 -4.31 29.95 16.80
CA THR A 5 -3.19 29.42 16.02
C THR A 5 -2.52 28.23 16.71
N ILE A 6 -2.30 28.32 18.03
CA ILE A 6 -1.72 27.20 18.81
C ILE A 6 -2.61 25.96 18.77
N LYS A 7 -3.93 26.13 18.87
CA LYS A 7 -4.88 25.02 18.73
C LYS A 7 -4.82 24.38 17.34
N MET A 8 -4.79 25.18 16.27
CA MET A 8 -4.69 24.67 14.90
C MET A 8 -3.40 23.88 14.69
N MET A 9 -2.26 24.40 15.16
CA MET A 9 -0.98 23.70 15.08
C MET A 9 -1.02 22.37 15.84
N LEU A 10 -1.59 22.32 17.05
CA LEU A 10 -1.72 21.07 17.80
C LEU A 10 -2.56 20.02 17.07
N VAL A 11 -3.65 20.42 16.42
CA VAL A 11 -4.49 19.50 15.64
C VAL A 11 -3.74 18.96 14.42
N ASP A 12 -2.97 19.79 13.72
CA ASP A 12 -2.15 19.34 12.59
C ASP A 12 -1.07 18.33 13.03
N TRP A 13 -0.43 18.55 14.18
CA TRP A 13 0.53 17.60 14.74
C TRP A 13 -0.11 16.26 15.12
N LEU A 14 -1.28 16.29 15.76
CA LEU A 14 -2.03 15.07 16.09
C LEU A 14 -2.47 14.33 14.83
N TYR A 15 -2.87 15.06 13.80
CA TYR A 15 -3.24 14.50 12.51
C TYR A 15 -2.08 13.78 11.82
N LEU A 16 -0.91 14.44 11.76
CA LEU A 16 0.31 13.85 11.21
C LEU A 16 0.74 12.59 11.98
N ALA A 17 0.62 12.61 13.31
CA ALA A 17 0.88 11.46 14.15
C ALA A 17 -0.09 10.30 13.85
N ALA A 18 -1.39 10.59 13.74
CA ALA A 18 -2.41 9.59 13.41
C ALA A 18 -2.19 8.96 12.01
N LEU A 19 -1.86 9.79 11.01
CA LEU A 19 -1.51 9.32 9.68
C LEU A 19 -0.29 8.40 9.71
N GLY A 20 0.76 8.80 10.43
CA GLY A 20 1.98 8.00 10.61
C GLY A 20 1.70 6.64 11.23
N ILE A 21 0.92 6.60 12.32
CA ILE A 21 0.52 5.36 12.99
C ILE A 21 -0.33 4.49 12.07
N GLY A 22 -1.29 5.07 11.35
CA GLY A 22 -2.14 4.34 10.41
C GLY A 22 -1.33 3.67 9.30
N MET A 23 -0.39 4.40 8.71
CA MET A 23 0.52 3.85 7.69
C MET A 23 1.51 2.82 8.24
N ALA A 24 1.96 3.00 9.49
CA ALA A 24 2.79 2.03 10.19
C ALA A 24 2.05 0.70 10.35
N LEU A 25 0.81 0.73 10.86
CA LEU A 25 -0.01 -0.46 11.04
C LEU A 25 -0.37 -1.13 9.70
N LEU A 26 -0.80 -0.36 8.71
CA LEU A 26 -1.19 -0.89 7.40
C LEU A 26 -0.05 -1.66 6.74
N SER A 27 1.16 -1.10 6.72
CA SER A 27 2.25 -1.82 6.09
C SER A 27 2.85 -2.90 7.00
N MET A 28 2.73 -2.84 8.33
CA MET A 28 3.08 -4.00 9.18
C MET A 28 2.15 -5.18 8.87
N ALA A 29 0.85 -4.93 8.71
CA ALA A 29 -0.10 -5.96 8.32
C ALA A 29 0.21 -6.53 6.93
N MET A 30 0.55 -5.69 5.95
CA MET A 30 0.96 -6.15 4.62
C MET A 30 2.24 -6.99 4.65
N ASP A 31 3.28 -6.50 5.33
CA ASP A 31 4.56 -7.21 5.45
C ASP A 31 4.34 -8.58 6.13
N GLN A 32 3.53 -8.64 7.19
CA GLN A 32 3.16 -9.89 7.88
C GLN A 32 2.40 -10.87 6.96
N MET A 33 1.44 -10.39 6.16
CA MET A 33 0.72 -11.23 5.20
C MET A 33 1.64 -11.76 4.09
N ILE A 34 2.57 -10.93 3.60
CA ILE A 34 3.55 -11.34 2.59
C ILE A 34 4.45 -12.45 3.14
N GLU A 35 4.95 -12.30 4.37
CA GLU A 35 5.77 -13.32 5.04
C GLU A 35 5.03 -14.65 5.19
N TYR A 36 3.75 -14.63 5.58
CA TYR A 36 2.95 -15.85 5.64
C TYR A 36 2.80 -16.53 4.27
N MET A 37 2.52 -15.76 3.22
CA MET A 37 2.39 -16.28 1.86
C MET A 37 3.71 -16.85 1.31
N GLN A 38 4.82 -16.17 1.56
CA GLN A 38 6.15 -16.64 1.16
C GLN A 38 6.59 -17.88 1.96
N THR A 39 6.25 -17.94 3.25
CA THR A 39 6.50 -19.13 4.07
C THR A 39 5.70 -20.32 3.55
N PHE A 40 4.44 -20.10 3.16
CA PHE A 40 3.61 -21.13 2.54
C PHE A 40 4.18 -21.60 1.19
N GLN A 41 4.68 -20.67 0.38
CA GLN A 41 5.37 -20.98 -0.87
C GLN A 41 6.63 -21.84 -0.62
N MET A 42 7.45 -21.50 0.38
CA MET A 42 8.61 -22.31 0.78
C MET A 42 8.20 -23.69 1.30
N LEU A 43 7.11 -23.77 2.07
CA LEU A 43 6.56 -25.05 2.53
C LEU A 43 6.17 -25.94 1.34
N LEU A 44 5.44 -25.41 0.36
CA LEU A 44 5.08 -26.13 -0.86
C LEU A 44 6.31 -26.66 -1.61
N MET A 45 7.36 -25.84 -1.75
CA MET A 45 8.61 -26.27 -2.39
C MET A 45 9.31 -27.39 -1.61
N THR A 46 9.35 -27.29 -0.28
CA THR A 46 10.00 -28.34 0.55
C THR A 46 9.21 -29.64 0.56
N LEU A 47 7.88 -29.59 0.46
CA LEU A 47 7.04 -30.77 0.32
C LEU A 47 7.21 -31.43 -1.07
N ALA A 48 7.27 -30.63 -2.13
CA ALA A 48 7.53 -31.12 -3.49
C ALA A 48 8.94 -31.72 -3.63
N GLY A 49 9.94 -31.06 -3.04
CA GLY A 49 11.34 -31.49 -3.08
C GLY A 49 11.68 -32.69 -2.18
N ARG A 50 10.83 -33.04 -1.20
CA ARG A 50 10.97 -34.26 -0.39
C ARG A 50 10.52 -35.52 -1.10
N SER A 51 9.87 -35.40 -2.25
CA SER A 51 9.15 -36.51 -2.90
C SER A 51 10.01 -37.43 -3.76
N GLY A 52 11.32 -37.21 -3.96
CA GLY A 52 12.10 -38.22 -4.67
C GLY A 52 13.58 -37.91 -4.91
N SER A 53 14.30 -39.00 -5.19
CA SER A 53 15.74 -39.06 -5.47
C SER A 53 16.01 -39.18 -6.98
N SER A 54 15.16 -38.63 -7.85
CA SER A 54 15.23 -38.82 -9.31
C SER A 54 15.07 -37.51 -10.09
N GLY A 55 15.61 -37.45 -11.32
CA GLY A 55 15.64 -36.22 -12.14
C GLY A 55 14.26 -35.60 -12.43
N TYR A 56 13.17 -36.36 -12.31
CA TYR A 56 11.79 -35.88 -12.48
C TYR A 56 11.35 -34.94 -11.34
N ASP A 57 11.95 -35.03 -10.15
CA ASP A 57 11.53 -34.26 -8.98
C ASP A 57 11.89 -32.77 -9.07
N TYR A 58 12.97 -32.44 -9.80
CA TYR A 58 13.34 -31.06 -10.10
C TYR A 58 12.28 -30.37 -10.99
N LEU A 59 11.73 -31.11 -11.97
CA LEU A 59 10.66 -30.59 -12.83
C LEU A 59 9.38 -30.35 -12.03
N PHE A 60 8.99 -31.27 -11.15
CA PHE A 60 7.81 -31.09 -10.29
C PHE A 60 7.96 -29.93 -9.29
N THR A 61 9.15 -29.73 -8.74
CA THR A 61 9.44 -28.59 -7.86
C THR A 61 9.38 -27.27 -8.63
N TYR A 62 9.90 -27.24 -9.86
CA TYR A 62 9.85 -26.05 -10.71
C TYR A 62 8.42 -25.71 -11.17
N LEU A 63 7.64 -26.71 -11.57
CA LEU A 63 6.24 -26.52 -11.96
C LEU A 63 5.36 -26.09 -10.80
N SER A 64 5.58 -26.60 -9.59
CA SER A 64 4.84 -26.16 -8.41
C SER A 64 5.19 -24.72 -8.01
N TRP A 65 6.46 -24.32 -8.15
CA TRP A 65 6.88 -22.93 -7.97
C TRP A 65 6.24 -21.97 -9.00
N LEU A 66 6.28 -22.34 -10.27
CA LEU A 66 5.68 -21.57 -11.36
C LEU A 66 4.16 -21.46 -11.18
N GLY A 67 3.47 -22.58 -10.95
CA GLY A 67 2.02 -22.60 -10.78
C GLY A 67 1.55 -21.79 -9.58
N TYR A 68 2.29 -21.82 -8.46
CA TYR A 68 1.99 -20.97 -7.31
C TYR A 68 2.10 -19.48 -7.65
N THR A 69 3.22 -19.10 -8.28
CA THR A 69 3.50 -17.70 -8.63
C THR A 69 2.47 -17.17 -9.63
N GLU A 70 2.19 -17.94 -10.68
CA GLU A 70 1.24 -17.59 -11.73
C GLU A 70 -0.20 -17.48 -11.20
N LEU A 71 -0.63 -18.44 -10.37
CA LEU A 71 -1.98 -18.41 -9.77
C LEU A 71 -2.19 -17.19 -8.87
N LEU A 72 -1.23 -16.87 -7.98
CA LEU A 72 -1.36 -15.71 -7.11
C LEU A 72 -1.43 -14.40 -7.89
N VAL A 73 -0.62 -14.26 -8.94
CA VAL A 73 -0.57 -13.05 -9.76
C VAL A 73 -1.84 -12.88 -10.58
N ILE A 74 -2.36 -13.95 -11.19
CA ILE A 74 -3.63 -13.91 -11.92
C ILE A 74 -4.77 -13.57 -10.97
N CYS A 75 -4.84 -14.20 -9.79
CA CYS A 75 -5.83 -13.88 -8.77
C CYS A 75 -5.75 -12.41 -8.33
N SER A 76 -4.53 -11.89 -8.11
CA SER A 76 -4.30 -10.49 -7.78
C SER A 76 -4.80 -9.55 -8.87
N ALA A 77 -4.39 -9.80 -10.13
CA ALA A 77 -4.78 -8.99 -11.27
C ALA A 77 -6.30 -8.98 -11.46
N MET A 78 -6.94 -10.15 -11.39
CA MET A 78 -8.40 -10.30 -11.49
C MET A 78 -9.13 -9.54 -10.37
N PHE A 79 -8.65 -9.64 -9.13
CA PHE A 79 -9.23 -8.93 -8.00
C PHE A 79 -9.16 -7.40 -8.18
N VAL A 80 -7.99 -6.89 -8.56
CA VAL A 80 -7.80 -5.45 -8.79
C VAL A 80 -8.68 -4.96 -9.94
N HIS A 81 -8.76 -5.73 -11.03
CA HIS A 81 -9.57 -5.37 -12.19
C HIS A 81 -11.06 -5.31 -11.87
N TYR A 82 -11.53 -6.19 -10.99
CA TYR A 82 -12.93 -6.27 -10.59
C TYR A 82 -13.33 -5.20 -9.57
N VAL A 83 -12.46 -4.90 -8.59
CA VAL A 83 -12.77 -3.95 -7.51
C VAL A 83 -12.60 -2.50 -7.96
N ALA A 84 -11.43 -2.16 -8.52
CA ALA A 84 -11.10 -0.81 -8.92
C ALA A 84 -9.96 -0.81 -9.95
N PRO A 85 -10.25 -0.72 -11.27
CA PRO A 85 -9.21 -0.65 -12.29
C PRO A 85 -8.31 0.59 -12.14
N GLN A 86 -8.76 1.61 -11.40
CA GLN A 86 -7.98 2.81 -11.08
C GLN A 86 -6.81 2.53 -10.12
N ALA A 87 -6.78 1.37 -9.46
CA ALA A 87 -5.67 0.99 -8.58
C ALA A 87 -4.50 0.33 -9.35
N ILE A 88 -4.62 0.16 -10.68
CA ILE A 88 -3.58 -0.42 -11.52
C ILE A 88 -2.37 0.52 -11.59
N GLY A 89 -1.18 -0.04 -11.34
CA GLY A 89 0.08 0.67 -11.44
C GLY A 89 0.54 1.38 -10.16
N SER A 90 1.52 2.27 -10.34
CA SER A 90 2.27 2.87 -9.24
C SER A 90 1.47 3.95 -8.49
N GLY A 91 0.69 4.77 -9.19
CA GLY A 91 -0.05 5.89 -8.58
C GLY A 91 0.75 7.18 -8.42
N ILE A 92 2.06 7.16 -8.71
CA ILE A 92 2.95 8.33 -8.64
C ILE A 92 2.59 9.43 -9.66
N PRO A 93 2.42 9.14 -10.97
CA PRO A 93 2.10 10.19 -11.93
C PRO A 93 0.76 10.86 -11.61
N GLU A 94 -0.21 10.10 -11.14
CA GLU A 94 -1.53 10.56 -10.74
C GLU A 94 -1.44 11.41 -9.46
N MET A 95 -0.62 11.01 -8.48
CA MET A 95 -0.34 11.84 -7.31
C MET A 95 0.26 13.19 -7.70
N LYS A 96 1.19 13.20 -8.66
CA LYS A 96 1.80 14.43 -9.18
C LYS A 96 0.78 15.34 -9.86
N THR A 97 -0.26 14.78 -10.48
CA THR A 97 -1.38 15.58 -11.04
C THR A 97 -2.29 16.14 -9.96
N ILE A 98 -2.57 15.37 -8.90
CA ILE A 98 -3.37 15.83 -7.75
C ILE A 98 -2.66 16.97 -7.02
N LEU A 99 -1.35 16.86 -6.79
CA LEU A 99 -0.54 17.92 -6.19
C LEU A 99 -0.45 19.20 -7.05
N ARG A 100 -0.74 19.10 -8.35
CA ARG A 100 -0.84 20.26 -9.25
C ARG A 100 -2.24 20.91 -9.23
N GLY A 101 -3.16 20.41 -8.42
CA GLY A 101 -4.53 20.92 -8.28
C GLY A 101 -5.56 20.25 -9.18
N VAL A 102 -5.23 19.15 -9.86
CA VAL A 102 -6.20 18.39 -10.66
C VAL A 102 -6.79 17.29 -9.79
N ILE A 103 -8.02 17.49 -9.29
CA ILE A 103 -8.73 16.49 -8.50
C ILE A 103 -9.24 15.38 -9.42
N LEU A 104 -8.65 14.19 -9.34
CA LEU A 104 -9.23 12.99 -9.94
C LEU A 104 -10.30 12.44 -8.99
N LYS A 105 -11.57 12.64 -9.34
CA LYS A 105 -12.69 11.91 -8.72
C LYS A 105 -12.43 10.40 -8.87
N ASP A 106 -12.70 9.65 -7.80
CA ASP A 106 -12.54 8.19 -7.68
C ASP A 106 -11.14 7.62 -7.44
N TYR A 107 -10.07 8.42 -7.54
CA TYR A 107 -8.69 7.93 -7.34
C TYR A 107 -8.28 7.82 -5.84
N LEU A 108 -8.89 8.64 -4.98
CA LEU A 108 -8.63 8.74 -3.54
C LEU A 108 -9.71 8.07 -2.66
N THR A 109 -10.24 6.94 -3.13
CA THR A 109 -11.39 6.27 -2.50
C THR A 109 -10.94 5.12 -1.59
N PHE A 110 -11.68 4.82 -0.51
CA PHE A 110 -11.37 3.66 0.35
C PHE A 110 -11.37 2.32 -0.42
N ARG A 111 -12.18 2.21 -1.48
CA ARG A 111 -12.19 1.05 -2.38
C ARG A 111 -10.86 0.86 -3.12
N THR A 112 -10.22 1.95 -3.58
CA THR A 112 -8.93 1.87 -4.27
C THR A 112 -7.83 1.47 -3.29
N LEU A 113 -7.89 1.94 -2.03
CA LEU A 113 -6.97 1.50 -0.96
C LEU A 113 -7.01 -0.01 -0.75
N ILE A 114 -8.20 -0.59 -0.53
CA ILE A 114 -8.35 -2.03 -0.32
C ILE A 114 -7.85 -2.82 -1.53
N SER A 115 -8.26 -2.41 -2.73
CA SER A 115 -7.83 -3.03 -3.97
C SER A 115 -6.30 -3.05 -4.08
N LYS A 116 -5.64 -1.94 -3.73
CA LYS A 116 -4.19 -1.80 -3.84
C LYS A 116 -3.45 -2.61 -2.77
N VAL A 117 -3.92 -2.59 -1.52
CA VAL A 117 -3.36 -3.40 -0.43
C VAL A 117 -3.39 -4.88 -0.79
N VAL A 118 -4.56 -5.41 -1.17
CA VAL A 118 -4.71 -6.83 -1.50
C VAL A 118 -3.91 -7.20 -2.74
N GLY A 119 -3.97 -6.38 -3.80
CA GLY A 119 -3.24 -6.62 -5.04
C GLY A 119 -1.72 -6.67 -4.82
N LEU A 120 -1.17 -5.72 -4.05
CA LEU A 120 0.25 -5.69 -3.72
C LEU A 120 0.66 -6.84 -2.81
N THR A 121 -0.12 -7.16 -1.78
CA THR A 121 0.17 -8.27 -0.87
C THR A 121 0.24 -9.60 -1.63
N LEU A 122 -0.71 -9.86 -2.53
CA LEU A 122 -0.69 -11.07 -3.36
C LEU A 122 0.47 -11.07 -4.36
N SER A 123 0.75 -9.93 -4.99
CA SER A 123 1.83 -9.84 -5.97
C SER A 123 3.22 -9.98 -5.33
N LEU A 124 3.46 -9.37 -4.17
CA LEU A 124 4.72 -9.53 -3.42
C LEU A 124 4.82 -10.89 -2.73
N GLY A 125 3.68 -11.43 -2.28
CA GLY A 125 3.56 -12.77 -1.70
C GLY A 125 3.86 -13.89 -2.71
N SER A 126 3.74 -13.62 -4.01
CA SER A 126 4.13 -14.57 -5.08
C SER A 126 5.65 -14.70 -5.27
N GLY A 127 6.43 -13.76 -4.74
CA GLY A 127 7.90 -13.75 -4.85
C GLY A 127 8.46 -13.00 -6.06
N ILE A 128 7.62 -12.27 -6.81
CA ILE A 128 8.11 -11.42 -7.92
C ILE A 128 8.87 -10.21 -7.36
N PRO A 129 10.05 -9.86 -7.93
CA PRO A 129 10.80 -8.67 -7.53
C PRO A 129 10.08 -7.39 -8.01
N ILE A 130 9.13 -6.91 -7.21
CA ILE A 130 8.38 -5.66 -7.45
C ILE A 130 8.68 -4.68 -6.32
N GLY A 131 8.95 -3.41 -6.67
CA GLY A 131 9.14 -2.36 -5.67
C GLY A 131 7.81 -1.88 -5.06
N LYS A 132 7.76 -1.76 -3.73
CA LYS A 132 6.58 -1.27 -2.99
C LYS A 132 6.51 0.26 -2.82
N MET A 133 7.59 0.98 -3.16
CA MET A 133 7.72 2.44 -2.98
C MET A 133 6.55 3.24 -3.54
N GLY A 134 6.30 3.12 -4.85
CA GLY A 134 5.28 3.93 -5.51
C GLY A 134 3.86 3.66 -5.00
N PRO A 135 3.46 2.39 -4.88
CA PRO A 135 2.16 2.06 -4.33
C PRO A 135 1.95 2.52 -2.88
N MET A 136 2.99 2.48 -2.02
CA MET A 136 2.92 2.96 -0.63
C MET A 136 2.66 4.46 -0.54
N VAL A 137 3.27 5.26 -1.43
CA VAL A 137 3.02 6.71 -1.50
C VAL A 137 1.57 7.00 -1.85
N HIS A 138 1.00 6.28 -2.83
CA HIS A 138 -0.42 6.42 -3.18
C HIS A 138 -1.34 6.00 -2.03
N MET A 139 -1.04 4.87 -1.36
CA MET A 139 -1.83 4.45 -0.19
C MET A 139 -1.79 5.48 0.95
N ALA A 140 -0.63 6.09 1.20
CA ALA A 140 -0.49 7.15 2.20
C ALA A 140 -1.35 8.38 1.89
N ALA A 141 -1.41 8.76 0.62
CA ALA A 141 -2.26 9.86 0.19
C ALA A 141 -3.76 9.52 0.26
N ILE A 142 -4.16 8.28 -0.02
CA ILE A 142 -5.57 7.87 0.16
C ILE A 142 -5.94 7.92 1.65
N VAL A 143 -5.07 7.41 2.54
CA VAL A 143 -5.28 7.47 4.00
C VAL A 143 -5.33 8.92 4.48
N ALA A 144 -4.46 9.79 3.97
CA ALA A 144 -4.52 11.23 4.23
C ALA A 144 -5.86 11.82 3.79
N ASN A 145 -6.37 11.50 2.59
CA ASN A 145 -7.65 12.02 2.13
C ASN A 145 -8.83 11.53 2.99
N LEU A 146 -8.81 10.26 3.43
CA LEU A 146 -9.84 9.69 4.30
C LEU A 146 -9.84 10.34 5.69
N LEU A 147 -8.66 10.54 6.27
CA LEU A 147 -8.52 11.25 7.54
C LEU A 147 -8.98 12.72 7.41
N SER A 148 -8.71 13.38 6.29
CA SER A 148 -9.15 14.76 6.04
C SER A 148 -10.67 14.85 5.95
N ASN A 149 -11.32 13.94 5.23
CA ASN A 149 -12.78 13.88 5.16
C ASN A 149 -13.41 13.54 6.52
N LEU A 150 -12.75 12.72 7.34
CA LEU A 150 -13.21 12.44 8.70
C LEU A 150 -13.09 13.70 9.58
N ALA A 151 -11.98 14.43 9.48
CA ALA A 151 -11.76 15.68 10.21
C ALA A 151 -12.77 16.76 9.81
N GLU A 152 -13.13 16.88 8.53
CA GLU A 152 -14.18 17.80 8.06
C GLU A 152 -15.55 17.51 8.68
N ASN A 153 -15.88 16.23 8.89
CA ASN A 153 -17.13 15.85 9.53
C ASN A 153 -17.18 16.21 11.03
N PHE A 154 -16.04 16.28 11.72
CA PHE A 154 -15.97 16.64 13.14
C PHE A 154 -15.78 18.14 13.38
N GLU A 155 -14.95 18.80 12.58
CA GLU A 155 -14.73 20.25 12.62
C GLU A 155 -14.93 20.81 11.20
N GLY A 156 -16.08 21.46 10.95
CA GLY A 156 -16.38 22.12 9.68
C GLY A 156 -15.39 23.23 9.25
N ALA A 157 -14.35 23.47 10.04
CA ALA A 157 -13.22 24.36 9.75
C ALA A 157 -12.13 23.73 8.84
N TYR A 158 -12.24 22.43 8.51
CA TYR A 158 -11.25 21.71 7.68
C TYR A 158 -11.53 21.69 6.16
N GLY A 159 -12.48 22.50 5.67
CA GLY A 159 -12.88 22.54 4.26
C GLY A 159 -11.89 23.20 3.27
N ASN A 160 -10.68 23.58 3.71
CA ASN A 160 -9.73 24.29 2.85
C ASN A 160 -8.90 23.31 2.01
N GLU A 161 -9.06 23.38 0.70
CA GLU A 161 -8.36 22.58 -0.32
C GLU A 161 -6.82 22.65 -0.19
N SER A 162 -6.29 23.80 0.23
CA SER A 162 -4.86 24.00 0.50
C SER A 162 -4.32 23.10 1.63
N ARG A 163 -5.09 22.88 2.70
CA ARG A 163 -4.65 22.01 3.81
C ARG A 163 -4.70 20.55 3.42
N LYS A 164 -5.69 20.13 2.62
CA LYS A 164 -5.73 18.78 2.04
C LYS A 164 -4.48 18.51 1.20
N ALA A 165 -4.05 19.46 0.38
CA ALA A 165 -2.82 19.33 -0.41
C ALA A 165 -1.56 19.21 0.45
N GLU A 166 -1.42 20.01 1.51
CA GLU A 166 -0.31 19.90 2.47
C GLU A 166 -0.29 18.55 3.20
N MET A 167 -1.47 18.05 3.61
CA MET A 167 -1.61 16.75 4.26
C MET A 167 -1.30 15.58 3.32
N LEU A 168 -1.68 15.69 2.05
CA LEU A 168 -1.32 14.71 1.01
C LEU A 168 0.20 14.68 0.80
N ALA A 169 0.85 15.85 0.72
CA ALA A 169 2.31 15.95 0.61
C ALA A 169 3.02 15.34 1.83
N ALA A 170 2.52 15.61 3.04
CA ALA A 170 3.03 15.00 4.25
C ALA A 170 2.83 13.47 4.28
N GLY A 171 1.68 12.98 3.84
CA GLY A 171 1.41 11.55 3.68
C GLY A 171 2.38 10.89 2.70
N CYS A 172 2.65 11.54 1.56
CA CYS A 172 3.65 11.07 0.60
C CYS A 172 5.05 10.97 1.22
N ALA A 173 5.46 11.98 2.01
CA ALA A 173 6.76 11.97 2.70
C ALA A 173 6.87 10.82 3.72
N VAL A 174 5.80 10.53 4.46
CA VAL A 174 5.75 9.38 5.40
C VAL A 174 5.85 8.06 4.64
N GLY A 175 5.14 7.93 3.51
CA GLY A 175 5.20 6.74 2.66
C GLY A 175 6.60 6.46 2.11
N VAL A 176 7.32 7.49 1.67
CA VAL A 176 8.72 7.36 1.18
C VAL A 176 9.66 6.96 2.32
N ARG A 177 9.52 7.55 3.51
CA ARG A 177 10.41 7.29 4.65
C ARG A 177 10.39 5.82 5.11
N ARG A 178 9.28 5.11 4.90
CA ARG A 178 9.18 3.70 5.28
C ARG A 178 10.02 2.78 4.39
N ASP A 179 10.22 3.14 3.12
CA ASP A 179 10.99 2.32 2.17
C ASP A 179 12.47 2.69 2.11
N SER A 180 12.95 3.59 2.98
CA SER A 180 14.39 3.76 3.19
C SER A 180 14.96 2.44 3.73
N PRO A 181 15.91 1.80 3.05
CA PRO A 181 16.47 0.53 3.47
C PRO A 181 17.27 0.73 4.76
N ALA A 182 16.66 0.42 5.90
CA ALA A 182 17.37 0.14 7.15
C ALA A 182 17.95 -1.29 7.15
N ARG A 183 18.35 -1.81 5.97
CA ARG A 183 19.06 -3.09 5.80
C ARG A 183 20.20 -2.92 4.80
N PHE A 184 21.26 -2.27 5.26
CA PHE A 184 22.63 -2.62 4.88
C PHE A 184 23.43 -2.71 6.17
N HIS A 185 23.41 -3.90 6.77
CA HIS A 185 24.42 -4.38 7.71
C HIS A 185 24.90 -5.73 7.17
#